data_AF-A0A2I0QWJ6-F1
#
_entry.id   AF-A0A2I0QWJ6-F1
#
_cell.length_a   1.000
_cell.length_b   1.000
_cell.length_c   1.000
_cell.angle_alpha   90.00
_cell.angle_beta   90.00
_cell.angle_gamma   90.00
#
_symmetry.space_group_name_H-M   'P 1'
#
loop_
_entity.id
_entity.type
_entity.pdbx_description
1 polymer ?
#
loop_
_entity_poly.entity_id
_entity_poly.type
_entity_poly.pdbx_seq_one_letter_code
_entity_poly.pdbx_strand_id
1 'polypeptide(L)' 'MGTLWVVLIAIAALVVGLLLGFLIARKTMMSYLQKNPPINEQMLRTMMMQMGQKPSQKKINQMMRSMNQQMDSNKKKK' A
#
# COMPACT_ATOMS: atom_id res chain seq x y z
N MET A 1 23.52 -35.07 -20.96
CA MET A 1 22.12 -35.24 -20.51
C MET A 1 21.78 -34.56 -19.16
N GLY A 2 22.71 -33.89 -18.46
CA GLY A 2 22.41 -33.22 -17.17
C GLY A 2 21.99 -31.74 -17.27
N THR A 3 22.28 -31.06 -18.38
CA THR A 3 22.06 -29.62 -18.54
C THR A 3 20.58 -29.23 -18.60
N LEU A 4 19.74 -30.06 -19.22
CA LEU A 4 18.30 -29.83 -19.34
C LEU A 4 17.57 -29.80 -17.97
N TRP A 5 17.97 -30.68 -17.05
CA TRP A 5 17.44 -30.72 -15.69
C TRP A 5 17.83 -29.49 -14.87
N VAL A 6 19.08 -29.05 -15.01
CA VAL A 6 19.57 -27.84 -14.33
C VAL A 6 18.82 -26.59 -14.81
N VAL A 7 18.57 -26.47 -16.11
CA VAL A 7 17.82 -25.34 -16.67
C VAL A 7 16.37 -25.33 -16.19
N LEU A 8 15.71 -26.49 -16.13
CA LEU A 8 14.34 -26.59 -15.60
C LEU A 8 14.25 -26.19 -14.12
N ILE A 9 15.17 -26.65 -13.28
CA ILE A 9 15.21 -26.30 -11.86
C ILE A 9 15.53 -24.80 -11.69
N ALA A 10 16.43 -24.24 -12.50
CA ALA A 10 16.75 -22.82 -12.45
C ALA A 10 15.54 -21.93 -12.76
N ILE A 11 14.73 -22.31 -13.76
CA ILE A 11 13.50 -21.59 -14.11
C ILE A 11 12.46 -21.74 -12.99
N ALA A 12 12.27 -22.95 -12.45
CA ALA A 12 11.34 -23.18 -11.35
C ALA A 12 11.73 -22.36 -10.10
N ALA A 13 13.01 -22.33 -9.75
CA ALA A 13 13.53 -21.54 -8.64
C ALA A 13 13.32 -20.03 -8.85
N LEU A 14 13.49 -19.53 -10.08
CA LEU A 14 13.20 -18.12 -10.40
C LEU A 14 11.72 -17.79 -10.23
N VAL A 15 10.82 -18.65 -10.72
CA VAL A 15 9.37 -18.43 -10.58
C VAL A 15 8.95 -18.45 -9.11
N VAL A 16 9.43 -19.43 -8.34
CA VAL A 16 9.15 -19.54 -6.90
C VAL A 16 9.75 -18.36 -6.13
N GLY A 17 10.97 -17.94 -6.46
CA GLY A 17 11.64 -16.79 -5.86
C GLY A 17 10.90 -15.47 -6.10
N LEU A 18 10.39 -15.26 -7.33
CA LEU A 18 9.59 -14.08 -7.65
C LEU A 18 8.25 -14.07 -6.92
N LEU A 19 7.56 -15.21 -6.86
CA LEU A 19 6.29 -15.33 -6.15
C LEU A 19 6.45 -15.07 -4.65
N LEU A 20 7.43 -15.70 -4.01
CA LEU A 20 7.72 -15.52 -2.58
C LEU A 20 8.22 -14.10 -2.29
N GLY A 21 9.13 -13.59 -3.10
CA GLY A 21 9.67 -12.23 -2.98
C GLY A 21 8.58 -11.16 -3.09
N PHE A 22 7.68 -11.28 -4.07
CA PHE A 22 6.58 -10.35 -4.26
C PHE A 22 5.59 -10.35 -3.09
N LEU A 23 5.24 -11.54 -2.57
CA LEU A 23 4.32 -11.64 -1.44
C LEU A 23 4.92 -11.05 -0.16
N ILE A 24 6.19 -11.33 0.12
CA ILE A 24 6.89 -10.78 1.27
C ILE A 24 6.98 -9.26 1.15
N ALA A 25 7.51 -8.74 0.04
CA ALA A 25 7.66 -7.31 -0.20
C ALA A 25 6.32 -6.55 -0.07
N ARG A 26 5.24 -7.12 -0.62
CA ARG A 26 3.89 -6.55 -0.49
C ARG A 26 3.44 -6.47 0.96
N LYS A 27 3.69 -7.52 1.76
CA LYS A 27 3.32 -7.57 3.17
C LYS A 27 4.13 -6.55 3.99
N THR A 28 5.44 -6.46 3.76
CA THR A 28 6.28 -5.48 4.45
C THR A 28 5.84 -4.06 4.12
N MET A 29 5.65 -3.74 2.83
CA MET A 29 5.21 -2.41 2.38
C MET A 29 3.89 -1.99 3.04
N MET A 30 2.91 -2.89 3.08
CA MET A 30 1.63 -2.63 3.73
C MET A 30 1.76 -2.43 5.25
N SER A 31 2.70 -3.12 5.89
CA SER A 31 2.99 -2.95 7.32
C SER A 31 3.67 -1.61 7.61
N TYR A 32 4.56 -1.14 6.72
CA TYR A 32 5.17 0.19 6.84
C TYR A 32 4.15 1.33 6.71
N LEU A 33 3.23 1.24 5.75
CA LEU A 33 2.17 2.24 5.55
C LEU A 33 1.14 2.27 6.70
N GLN A 34 1.00 1.19 7.47
CA GLN A 34 0.16 1.17 8.67
C GLN A 34 0.83 1.84 9.87
N LYS A 35 2.15 1.73 9.99
CA LYS A 35 2.90 2.33 11.09
C LYS A 35 3.03 3.86 10.94
N ASN A 36 3.09 4.36 9.70
CA ASN A 36 3.02 5.79 9.39
C ASN A 36 1.80 6.04 8.51
N PRO A 37 0.63 6.36 9.10
CA PRO A 37 -0.60 6.48 8.35
C PRO A 37 -0.42 7.50 7.21
N PRO A 38 -0.82 7.15 5.97
CA PRO A 38 -0.56 7.97 4.79
C PRO A 38 -1.39 9.26 4.74
N ILE A 39 -2.25 9.52 5.72
CA ILE A 39 -3.16 10.66 5.74
C ILE A 39 -3.04 11.37 7.09
N ASN A 40 -2.58 12.61 7.06
CA ASN A 40 -2.56 13.52 8.19
C ASN A 40 -3.36 14.79 7.85
N GLU A 41 -3.71 15.60 8.86
CA GLU A 41 -4.49 16.84 8.67
C GLU A 41 -3.84 17.82 7.70
N GLN A 42 -2.51 17.92 7.74
CA GLN A 42 -1.73 18.82 6.92
C GLN A 42 -1.76 18.41 5.44
N MET A 43 -1.75 17.12 5.15
CA MET A 43 -1.80 16.55 3.81
C MET A 43 -3.21 16.73 3.22
N LEU A 44 -4.26 16.54 4.03
CA LEU A 44 -5.65 16.89 3.66
C LEU A 44 -5.82 18.40 3.41
N ARG A 45 -5.18 19.23 4.23
CA ARG A 45 -5.17 20.68 4.05
C ARG A 45 -4.49 21.05 2.73
N THR A 46 -3.31 20.52 2.46
CA THR A 46 -2.57 20.74 1.21
C THR A 46 -3.36 20.25 0.00
N MET A 47 -3.99 19.08 0.09
CA MET A 47 -4.83 18.53 -0.97
C MET A 47 -6.04 19.41 -1.26
N MET A 48 -6.73 19.92 -0.22
CA MET A 48 -7.82 20.88 -0.41
C MET A 48 -7.34 22.21 -0.99
N MET A 49 -6.18 22.71 -0.55
CA MET A 49 -5.58 23.93 -1.08
C MET A 49 -5.20 23.76 -2.56
N GLN A 50 -4.64 22.61 -2.95
CA GLN A 50 -4.35 22.27 -4.36
C GLN A 50 -5.61 22.25 -5.22
N MET A 51 -6.74 21.85 -4.65
CA MET A 51 -8.04 21.85 -5.31
C MET A 51 -8.76 23.22 -5.27
N GLY A 52 -8.11 24.28 -4.79
CA GLY A 52 -8.71 25.62 -4.66
C GLY A 52 -9.82 25.70 -3.60
N GLN A 53 -9.97 24.67 -2.75
CA GLN A 53 -10.93 24.68 -1.66
C GLN A 53 -10.31 25.30 -0.41
N LYS A 54 -11.04 26.23 0.21
CA LYS A 54 -10.65 26.79 1.50
C LYS A 54 -10.60 25.69 2.57
N PRO A 55 -9.44 25.45 3.21
CA PRO A 55 -9.34 24.43 4.25
C PRO A 55 -10.08 24.90 5.52
N SER A 56 -11.24 24.30 5.80
CA SER A 56 -11.95 24.48 7.07
C SER A 56 -11.64 23.32 8.00
N GLN A 57 -11.21 23.59 9.25
CA GLN A 57 -10.85 22.56 10.23
C GLN A 57 -11.97 21.52 10.45
N LYS A 58 -13.24 21.95 10.45
CA LYS A 58 -14.40 21.04 10.56
C LYS A 58 -14.48 20.07 9.38
N LYS A 59 -14.23 20.58 8.16
CA LYS A 59 -14.25 19.78 6.93
C LYS A 59 -13.05 18.84 6.88
N ILE A 60 -11.87 19.26 7.34
CA ILE A 60 -10.68 18.39 7.49
C ILE A 60 -11.00 17.23 8.42
N ASN A 61 -11.56 17.50 9.60
CA ASN A 61 -11.87 16.44 10.58
C ASN A 61 -12.93 15.47 10.06
N GLN A 62 -13.95 15.97 9.35
CA GLN A 62 -14.95 15.12 8.71
C GLN A 62 -14.32 14.24 7.62
N MET A 63 -13.43 14.82 6.82
CA MET A 63 -12.78 14.13 5.72
C MET A 63 -11.77 13.09 6.23
N MET A 64 -10.96 13.42 7.24
CA MET A 64 -10.08 12.46 7.96
C MET A 64 -10.87 11.25 8.47
N ARG A 65 -12.01 11.48 9.12
CA ARG A 65 -12.84 10.39 9.64
C ARG A 65 -13.35 9.48 8.53
N SER A 66 -13.83 10.07 7.42
CA SER A 66 -14.28 9.29 6.27
C SER A 66 -13.15 8.53 5.57
N MET A 67 -11.93 9.08 5.53
CA MET A 67 -10.79 8.44 4.90
C MET A 67 -10.22 7.30 5.76
N ASN A 68 -10.13 7.49 7.09
CA ASN A 68 -9.74 6.42 8.01
C ASN A 68 -10.71 5.22 7.90
N GLN A 69 -12.02 5.48 7.85
CA GLN A 69 -13.02 4.41 7.67
C GLN A 69 -12.88 3.66 6.34
N GLN A 70 -12.54 4.36 5.25
CA GLN A 70 -12.28 3.74 3.94
C GLN A 70 -10.99 2.91 3.93
N MET A 71 -9.94 3.39 4.60
CA MET A 71 -8.68 2.66 4.74
C MET A 71 -8.83 1.38 5.56
N ASP A 72 -9.59 1.43 6.66
CA ASP A 72 -9.85 0.27 7.52
C ASP A 72 -10.73 -0.79 6.83
N SER A 73 -11.71 -0.36 6.04
CA SER A 73 -12.59 -1.27 5.29
C SER A 73 -11.88 -1.94 4.11
N ASN A 74 -10.95 -1.25 3.43
CA ASN A 74 -10.15 -1.85 2.36
C ASN A 74 -9.13 -2.87 2.87
N LYS A 75 -8.76 -2.80 4.16
CA LYS A 75 -7.95 -3.81 4.85
C LYS A 75 -8.73 -5.09 5.17
N LYS A 76 -10.07 -4.99 5.39
CA LYS A 76 -10.95 -6.15 5.63
C LYS A 76 -11.37 -6.90 4.37
N LYS A 77 -11.25 -6.30 3.19
CA LYS A 77 -11.62 -6.92 1.90
C LYS A 77 -10.45 -7.65 1.20
N LYS A 78 -9.28 -7.74 1.83
CA LYS A 78 -8.08 -8.38 1.27
C LYS A 78 -7.69 -9.63 2.03
#